data_AF-A0A7U4GGW7-F1
#
_entry.id   AF-A0A7U4GGW7-F1
#
_cell.length_a   1.000
_cell.length_b   1.000
_cell.length_c   1.000
_cell.angle_alpha   90.00
_cell.angle_beta   90.00
_cell.angle_gamma   90.00
#
_symmetry.space_group_name_H-M   'P 1'
#
loop_
_entity.id
_entity.type
_entity.pdbx_description
1 polymer ?
#
loop_
_entity_poly.entity_id
_entity_poly.type
_entity_poly.pdbx_seq_one_letter_code
_entity_poly.pdbx_strand_id
1 'polypeptide(L)'
;MISLKIMYCARRRVGLLMLSALAMLLSACTILPSAPVSQVYLLPVPAAATAPRAQTVNWSLRVSQPATNQFINSSRIAVQPEGQEIAVYKNSRWTDPAPILVRNRLIQEFRTDGRIPAVSSDDDSLQADVELSGDLSAFQGVYQAGSSEVLIRFDARLVRISDRRIIATRHFDIRQPIKGAQMNEVVDAFGLASNQLASQVLNWTLQHSPQ
;
A
#
# COMPACT_ATOMS: atom_id res chain seq x y z
N MET A 1 -68.00 46.12 1.25
CA MET A 1 -66.73 46.14 2.02
C MET A 1 -66.41 44.83 2.78
N ILE A 2 -66.94 43.65 2.38
CA ILE A 2 -66.74 42.38 3.12
C ILE A 2 -65.78 41.39 2.40
N SER A 3 -65.61 41.48 1.07
CA SER A 3 -64.78 40.52 0.30
C SER A 3 -63.26 40.65 0.45
N LEU A 4 -62.73 41.76 0.96
CA LEU A 4 -61.27 41.97 1.02
C LEU A 4 -60.59 41.26 2.21
N LYS A 5 -61.32 41.09 3.33
CA LYS A 5 -60.77 40.48 4.57
C LYS A 5 -60.60 38.96 4.48
N ILE A 6 -61.50 38.29 3.76
CA ILE A 6 -61.48 36.82 3.60
C ILE A 6 -60.31 36.39 2.72
N MET A 7 -60.03 37.15 1.65
CA MET A 7 -58.91 36.91 0.74
C MET A 7 -57.55 37.16 1.42
N TYR A 8 -57.45 38.14 2.32
CA TYR A 8 -56.25 38.40 3.13
C TYR A 8 -55.95 37.27 4.14
N CYS A 9 -56.99 36.65 4.70
CA CYS A 9 -56.82 35.56 5.67
C CYS A 9 -56.34 34.26 4.99
N ALA A 10 -56.89 33.94 3.82
CA ALA A 10 -56.46 32.78 3.01
C ALA A 10 -55.01 32.93 2.52
N ARG A 11 -54.61 34.13 2.06
CA ARG A 11 -53.26 34.43 1.59
C ARG A 11 -52.20 34.32 2.70
N ARG A 12 -52.58 34.68 3.94
CA ARG A 12 -51.71 34.60 5.12
C ARG A 12 -51.50 33.15 5.60
N ARG A 13 -52.51 32.28 5.46
CA ARG A 13 -52.40 30.84 5.79
C ARG A 13 -51.55 30.06 4.78
N VAL A 14 -51.66 30.36 3.49
CA VAL A 14 -50.82 29.75 2.44
C VAL A 14 -49.35 30.19 2.59
N GLY A 15 -49.11 31.45 2.96
CA GLY A 15 -47.76 31.94 3.25
C GLY A 15 -47.10 31.24 4.45
N LEU A 16 -47.87 30.97 5.52
CA LEU A 16 -47.37 30.25 6.69
C LEU A 16 -47.00 28.79 6.38
N LEU A 17 -47.83 28.10 5.57
CA LEU A 17 -47.58 26.71 5.15
C LEU A 17 -46.35 26.61 4.26
N MET A 18 -46.17 27.53 3.30
CA MET A 18 -44.97 27.61 2.46
C MET A 18 -43.70 27.88 3.28
N LEU A 19 -43.76 28.77 4.29
CA LEU A 19 -42.62 29.02 5.18
C LEU A 19 -42.25 27.77 6.01
N SER A 20 -43.24 27.03 6.50
CA SER A 20 -43.01 25.81 7.28
C SER A 20 -42.42 24.67 6.43
N ALA A 21 -42.87 24.51 5.19
CA ALA A 21 -42.31 23.54 4.25
C ALA A 21 -40.87 23.89 3.86
N LEU A 22 -40.57 25.17 3.66
CA LEU A 22 -39.21 25.64 3.39
C LEU A 22 -38.28 25.41 4.60
N ALA A 23 -38.75 25.64 5.83
CA ALA A 23 -37.97 25.37 7.04
C ALA A 23 -37.65 23.86 7.25
N MET A 24 -38.56 22.97 6.87
CA MET A 24 -38.31 21.51 6.88
C MET A 24 -37.29 21.08 5.81
N LEU A 25 -37.28 21.73 4.65
CA LEU A 25 -36.29 21.45 3.59
C LEU A 25 -34.88 21.93 3.97
N LEU A 26 -34.74 23.01 4.75
CA LEU A 26 -33.43 23.49 5.22
C LEU A 26 -32.82 22.62 6.34
N SER A 27 -33.63 21.86 7.09
CA SER A 27 -33.14 21.00 8.17
C SER A 27 -32.57 19.66 7.68
N ALA A 28 -32.74 19.33 6.39
CA ALA A 28 -32.20 18.10 5.79
C ALA A 28 -30.68 18.16 5.51
N CYS A 29 -30.05 19.33 5.55
CA CYS A 29 -28.63 19.49 5.20
C CYS A 29 -27.65 19.33 6.37
N THR A 30 -28.11 19.10 7.60
CA THR A 30 -27.25 19.16 8.81
C THR A 30 -26.68 17.79 9.24
N ILE A 31 -26.99 16.71 8.52
CA ILE A 31 -26.53 15.35 8.85
C ILE A 31 -25.51 14.91 7.79
N LEU A 32 -24.39 15.63 7.69
CA LEU A 32 -23.18 15.09 7.07
C LEU A 32 -22.31 14.54 8.21
N PRO A 33 -22.20 13.20 8.36
CA PRO A 33 -21.23 12.64 9.29
C PRO A 33 -19.84 13.09 8.87
N SER A 34 -19.07 13.69 9.79
CA SER A 34 -17.65 13.95 9.55
C SER A 34 -16.96 12.64 9.24
N ALA A 35 -16.43 12.49 8.02
CA ALA A 35 -15.66 11.31 7.66
C ALA A 35 -14.44 11.24 8.61
N PRO A 36 -14.17 10.08 9.25
CA PRO A 36 -13.00 9.95 10.11
C PRO A 36 -11.73 10.20 9.28
N VAL A 37 -10.85 11.04 9.81
CA VAL A 37 -9.58 11.38 9.15
C VAL A 37 -8.71 10.12 9.12
N SER A 38 -8.45 9.59 7.92
CA SER A 38 -7.53 8.47 7.75
C SER A 38 -6.09 8.95 7.89
N GLN A 39 -5.39 8.47 8.90
CA GLN A 39 -3.95 8.67 9.07
C GLN A 39 -3.20 7.99 7.92
N VAL A 40 -2.21 8.69 7.37
CA VAL A 40 -1.37 8.20 6.27
C VAL A 40 0.00 7.81 6.83
N TYR A 41 0.42 6.59 6.56
CA TYR A 41 1.69 6.03 7.00
C TYR A 41 2.62 5.83 5.81
N LEU A 42 3.88 6.23 5.98
CA LEU A 42 4.96 5.83 5.09
C LEU A 42 5.48 4.46 5.53
N LEU A 43 5.92 3.64 4.58
CA LEU A 43 6.66 2.42 4.90
C LEU A 43 8.05 2.81 5.43
N PRO A 44 8.44 2.43 6.66
CA PRO A 44 9.71 2.85 7.23
C PRO A 44 10.90 2.40 6.39
N VAL A 45 11.85 3.31 6.19
CA VAL A 45 13.11 3.06 5.50
C VAL A 45 14.26 3.19 6.51
N PRO A 46 15.14 2.19 6.66
CA PRO A 46 16.29 2.28 7.53
C PRO A 46 17.24 3.37 7.02
N ALA A 47 17.98 3.98 7.94
CA ALA A 47 19.04 4.91 7.57
C ALA A 47 20.04 4.22 6.65
N ALA A 48 20.44 4.91 5.58
CA ALA A 48 21.43 4.38 4.63
C ALA A 48 22.76 4.12 5.37
N ALA A 49 23.19 2.86 5.41
CA ALA A 49 24.53 2.51 5.81
C ALA A 49 25.42 2.54 4.56
N THR A 50 26.56 3.21 4.63
CA THR A 50 27.55 3.18 3.54
C THR A 50 28.08 1.76 3.39
N ALA A 51 27.71 1.09 2.30
CA ALA A 51 28.24 -0.23 1.98
C ALA A 51 29.73 -0.12 1.60
N PRO A 52 30.60 -1.05 2.04
CA PRO A 52 31.95 -1.17 1.53
C PRO A 52 31.94 -1.39 0.00
N ARG A 53 32.95 -0.87 -0.70
CA ARG A 53 33.07 -0.98 -2.15
C ARG A 53 33.25 -2.44 -2.58
N ALA A 54 32.14 -3.12 -2.87
CA ALA A 54 32.12 -4.45 -3.45
C ALA A 54 32.25 -4.38 -4.98
N GLN A 55 32.63 -5.50 -5.60
CA GLN A 55 32.67 -5.60 -7.06
C GLN A 55 31.25 -5.42 -7.63
N THR A 56 31.13 -4.52 -8.60
CA THR A 56 29.87 -4.22 -9.28
C THR A 56 29.64 -5.15 -10.46
N VAL A 57 28.37 -5.38 -10.79
CA VAL A 57 27.98 -6.05 -12.03
C VAL A 57 27.95 -5.08 -13.22
N ASN A 58 27.99 -5.62 -14.44
CA ASN A 58 28.00 -4.86 -15.71
C ASN A 58 26.66 -4.90 -16.47
N TRP A 59 25.60 -5.39 -15.83
CA TRP A 59 24.24 -5.45 -16.40
C TRP A 59 23.28 -4.55 -15.63
N SER A 60 22.13 -4.29 -16.27
CA SER A 60 21.07 -3.41 -15.79
C SER A 60 19.84 -4.19 -15.32
N LEU A 61 19.24 -3.73 -14.23
CA LEU A 61 18.07 -4.32 -13.58
C LEU A 61 16.85 -3.41 -13.70
N ARG A 62 15.75 -3.95 -14.21
CA ARG A 62 14.42 -3.36 -14.03
C ARG A 62 13.68 -4.09 -12.92
N VAL A 63 13.16 -3.36 -11.94
CA VAL A 63 12.29 -3.91 -10.90
C VAL A 63 10.85 -3.55 -11.24
N SER A 64 10.02 -4.56 -11.49
CA SER A 64 8.62 -4.38 -11.84
C SER A 64 7.74 -4.39 -10.60
N GLN A 65 6.59 -3.72 -10.67
CA GLN A 65 5.56 -3.83 -9.67
C GLN A 65 5.09 -5.30 -9.56
N PRO A 66 5.08 -5.91 -8.35
CA PRO A 66 4.52 -7.24 -8.17
C PRO A 66 3.04 -7.29 -8.56
N ALA A 67 2.63 -8.34 -9.25
CA ALA A 67 1.21 -8.66 -9.42
C ALA A 67 0.62 -9.04 -8.06
N THR A 68 -0.65 -8.72 -7.81
CA THR A 68 -1.31 -9.05 -6.54
C THR A 68 -2.83 -9.05 -6.70
N ASN A 69 -3.53 -9.53 -5.67
CA ASN A 69 -4.99 -9.48 -5.64
C ASN A 69 -5.50 -8.05 -5.39
N GLN A 70 -6.77 -7.80 -5.69
CA GLN A 70 -7.39 -6.47 -5.54
C GLN A 70 -7.41 -5.92 -4.11
N PHE A 71 -7.35 -6.79 -3.10
CA PHE A 71 -7.40 -6.35 -1.70
C PHE A 71 -6.06 -5.74 -1.26
N ILE A 72 -4.96 -6.43 -1.59
CA ILE A 72 -3.59 -5.96 -1.36
C ILE A 72 -3.22 -4.84 -2.34
N ASN A 73 -3.82 -4.81 -3.54
CA ASN A 73 -3.68 -3.71 -4.49
C ASN A 73 -4.48 -2.46 -4.08
N SER A 74 -4.27 -2.00 -2.85
CA SER A 74 -4.86 -0.78 -2.32
C SER A 74 -3.91 -0.15 -1.31
N SER A 75 -4.11 1.13 -0.99
CA SER A 75 -3.37 1.80 0.07
C SER A 75 -3.88 1.43 1.47
N ARG A 76 -4.84 0.52 1.62
CA ARG A 76 -5.31 0.10 2.95
C ARG A 76 -4.30 -0.83 3.60
N ILE A 77 -4.16 -0.73 4.93
CA ILE A 77 -3.25 -1.61 5.67
C ILE A 77 -4.01 -2.88 6.02
N ALA A 78 -3.67 -3.98 5.35
CA ALA A 78 -4.33 -5.26 5.50
C ALA A 78 -3.98 -5.95 6.82
N VAL A 79 -4.96 -6.64 7.38
CA VAL A 79 -4.82 -7.44 8.60
C VAL A 79 -5.67 -8.70 8.49
N GLN A 80 -5.16 -9.80 8.99
CA GLN A 80 -5.87 -11.05 9.17
C GLN A 80 -6.07 -11.27 10.68
N PRO A 81 -7.23 -10.86 11.24
CA PRO A 81 -7.47 -10.90 12.68
C PRO A 81 -7.73 -12.32 13.18
N GLU A 82 -8.41 -13.15 12.39
CA GLU A 82 -8.75 -14.52 12.77
C GLU A 82 -8.94 -15.40 11.52
N GLY A 83 -8.51 -16.66 11.61
CA GLY A 83 -8.84 -17.69 10.62
C GLY A 83 -8.48 -17.29 9.19
N GLN A 84 -9.46 -17.24 8.30
CA GLN A 84 -9.32 -16.90 6.88
C GLN A 84 -9.89 -15.51 6.55
N GLU A 85 -10.21 -14.71 7.57
CA GLU A 85 -10.74 -13.37 7.39
C GLU A 85 -9.61 -12.38 7.07
N ILE A 86 -9.79 -11.58 6.02
CA ILE A 86 -8.92 -10.43 5.75
C ILE A 86 -9.71 -9.14 5.88
N ALA A 87 -9.18 -8.22 6.68
CA ALA A 87 -9.74 -6.95 7.03
C ALA A 87 -8.70 -5.84 6.85
N VAL A 88 -9.06 -4.62 7.24
CA VAL A 88 -8.17 -3.46 7.17
C VAL A 88 -8.14 -2.74 8.50
N TYR A 89 -6.98 -2.22 8.89
CA TYR A 89 -6.89 -1.34 10.06
C TYR A 89 -7.76 -0.08 9.83
N LYS A 90 -8.58 0.26 10.83
CA LYS A 90 -9.45 1.44 10.76
C LYS A 90 -8.62 2.71 10.79
N ASN A 91 -9.02 3.70 9.98
CA ASN A 91 -8.43 5.04 9.93
C ASN A 91 -6.92 5.07 9.65
N SER A 92 -6.38 4.01 9.04
CA SER A 92 -4.95 3.87 8.75
C SER A 92 -4.77 3.39 7.32
N ARG A 93 -3.95 4.10 6.57
CA ARG A 93 -3.61 3.76 5.19
C ARG A 93 -2.14 4.02 4.91
N TRP A 94 -1.59 3.28 3.99
CA TRP A 94 -0.31 3.57 3.35
C TRP A 94 -0.38 4.84 2.48
N THR A 95 0.78 5.39 2.16
CA THR A 95 0.90 6.43 1.12
C THR A 95 0.47 5.91 -0.24
N ASP A 96 0.85 4.68 -0.56
CA ASP A 96 0.69 4.04 -1.86
C ASP A 96 0.17 2.60 -1.71
N PRO A 97 -0.36 1.99 -2.78
CA PRO A 97 -0.65 0.56 -2.81
C PRO A 97 0.54 -0.32 -2.38
N ALA A 98 0.27 -1.39 -1.63
CA ALA A 98 1.29 -2.32 -1.16
C ALA A 98 2.28 -2.82 -2.25
N PRO A 99 1.86 -3.21 -3.49
CA PRO A 99 2.83 -3.64 -4.49
C PRO A 99 3.79 -2.52 -4.94
N ILE A 100 3.34 -1.26 -4.96
CA ILE A 100 4.21 -0.10 -5.25
C ILE A 100 5.20 0.11 -4.11
N LEU A 101 4.74 0.01 -2.85
CA LEU A 101 5.63 0.10 -1.69
C LEU A 101 6.74 -0.97 -1.73
N VAL A 102 6.39 -2.21 -2.05
CA VAL A 102 7.36 -3.32 -2.17
C VAL A 102 8.33 -3.07 -3.31
N ARG A 103 7.86 -2.67 -4.51
CA ARG A 103 8.74 -2.34 -5.64
C ARG A 103 9.74 -1.25 -5.27
N ASN A 104 9.26 -0.14 -4.73
CA ASN A 104 10.09 1.01 -4.37
C ASN A 104 11.10 0.64 -3.27
N ARG A 105 10.69 -0.22 -2.33
CA ARG A 105 11.57 -0.76 -1.30
C ARG A 105 12.73 -1.57 -1.88
N LEU A 106 12.43 -2.47 -2.82
CA LEU A 106 13.45 -3.27 -3.50
C LEU A 106 14.43 -2.37 -4.23
N ILE A 107 13.93 -1.41 -5.02
CA ILE A 107 14.77 -0.44 -5.75
C ILE A 107 15.68 0.33 -4.80
N GLN A 108 15.16 0.81 -3.68
CA GLN A 108 15.94 1.55 -2.69
C GLN A 108 17.08 0.70 -2.12
N GLU A 109 16.82 -0.57 -1.81
CA GLU A 109 17.84 -1.51 -1.33
C GLU A 109 18.93 -1.74 -2.39
N PHE A 110 18.55 -2.04 -3.63
CA PHE A 110 19.49 -2.25 -4.73
C PHE A 110 20.39 -1.02 -4.97
N ARG A 111 19.80 0.19 -4.95
CA ARG A 111 20.53 1.45 -5.14
C ARG A 111 21.46 1.78 -3.96
N THR A 112 21.02 1.50 -2.73
CA THR A 112 21.80 1.77 -1.51
C THR A 112 22.97 0.79 -1.39
N ASP A 113 22.78 -0.47 -1.76
CA ASP A 113 23.83 -1.48 -1.80
C ASP A 113 24.89 -1.18 -2.89
N GLY A 114 24.45 -0.73 -4.07
CA GLY A 114 25.31 -0.20 -5.11
C GLY A 114 26.08 -1.24 -5.95
N ARG A 115 25.99 -2.55 -5.65
CA ARG A 115 26.60 -3.60 -6.51
C ARG A 115 25.96 -3.69 -7.89
N ILE A 116 24.70 -3.28 -8.01
CA ILE A 116 23.98 -3.15 -9.29
C ILE A 116 23.86 -1.64 -9.59
N PRO A 117 24.74 -1.07 -10.42
CA PRO A 117 24.80 0.39 -10.63
C PRO A 117 23.61 0.91 -11.46
N ALA A 118 23.04 0.08 -12.33
CA ALA A 118 21.94 0.44 -13.21
C ALA A 118 20.63 -0.23 -12.75
N VAL A 119 19.84 0.49 -11.96
CA VAL A 119 18.54 0.02 -11.42
C VAL A 119 17.42 1.00 -11.78
N SER A 120 16.44 0.51 -12.52
CA SER A 120 15.23 1.25 -12.92
C SER A 120 13.95 0.60 -12.38
N SER A 121 12.88 1.39 -12.35
CA SER A 121 11.52 0.87 -12.21
C SER A 121 10.90 0.57 -13.57
N ASP A 122 9.80 -0.17 -13.58
CA ASP A 122 8.93 -0.34 -14.73
C ASP A 122 8.22 0.95 -15.18
N ASP A 123 8.18 2.00 -14.35
CA ASP A 123 7.64 3.31 -14.72
C ASP A 123 8.62 4.13 -15.57
N ASP A 124 9.93 3.89 -15.43
CA ASP A 124 10.97 4.74 -16.03
C ASP A 124 11.14 4.56 -17.56
N SER A 125 10.47 3.58 -18.17
CA SER A 125 10.58 3.24 -19.61
C SER A 125 12.03 3.07 -20.11
N LEU A 126 12.92 2.57 -19.25
CA LEU A 126 14.33 2.34 -19.55
C LEU A 126 14.59 0.90 -20.02
N GLN A 127 15.58 0.74 -20.89
CA GLN A 127 16.12 -0.57 -21.25
C GLN A 127 16.78 -1.22 -20.03
N ALA A 128 16.66 -2.54 -19.94
CA ALA A 128 17.35 -3.34 -18.93
C ALA A 128 17.73 -4.71 -19.52
N ASP A 129 18.77 -5.34 -18.97
CA ASP A 129 19.19 -6.69 -19.35
C ASP A 129 18.36 -7.76 -18.63
N VAL A 130 18.02 -7.48 -17.37
CA VAL A 130 17.32 -8.37 -16.46
C VAL A 130 16.12 -7.65 -15.84
N GLU A 131 15.01 -8.36 -15.72
CA GLU A 131 13.82 -7.92 -15.01
C GLU A 131 13.59 -8.77 -13.76
N LEU A 132 13.40 -8.10 -12.62
CA LEU A 132 12.84 -8.69 -11.41
C LEU A 132 11.33 -8.40 -11.39
N SER A 133 10.51 -9.43 -11.44
CA SER A 133 9.06 -9.34 -11.27
C SER A 133 8.57 -10.44 -10.31
N GLY A 134 7.26 -10.53 -10.07
CA GLY A 134 6.73 -11.57 -9.20
C GLY A 134 5.29 -11.34 -8.76
N ASP A 135 4.80 -12.21 -7.89
CA ASP A 135 3.47 -12.12 -7.28
C ASP A 135 3.60 -11.83 -5.77
N LEU A 136 2.89 -10.81 -5.29
CA LEU A 136 2.79 -10.47 -3.87
C LEU A 136 1.49 -11.08 -3.32
N SER A 137 1.56 -12.26 -2.73
CA SER A 137 0.37 -12.97 -2.27
C SER A 137 -0.05 -12.61 -0.84
N ALA A 138 0.86 -12.04 -0.04
CA ALA A 138 0.56 -11.53 1.30
C ALA A 138 1.38 -10.26 1.60
N PHE A 139 0.72 -9.27 2.19
CA PHE A 139 1.34 -8.07 2.77
C PHE A 139 0.39 -7.56 3.85
N GLN A 140 0.40 -8.21 5.01
CA GLN A 140 -0.63 -8.02 6.03
C GLN A 140 -0.10 -8.30 7.44
N GLY A 141 -0.71 -7.67 8.45
CA GLY A 141 -0.62 -8.16 9.82
C GLY A 141 -1.40 -9.47 9.97
N VAL A 142 -0.92 -10.40 10.77
CA VAL A 142 -1.57 -11.67 11.09
C VAL A 142 -1.59 -11.82 12.59
N TYR A 143 -2.79 -12.03 13.13
CA TYR A 143 -3.00 -12.28 14.56
C TYR A 143 -3.42 -13.73 14.74
N GLN A 144 -2.74 -14.41 15.65
CA GLN A 144 -3.05 -15.78 16.06
C GLN A 144 -3.04 -15.84 17.59
N ALA A 145 -3.54 -16.93 18.16
CA ALA A 145 -3.55 -17.12 19.61
C ALA A 145 -2.09 -17.03 20.16
N GLY A 146 -1.77 -15.92 20.80
CA GLY A 146 -0.46 -15.67 21.41
C GLY A 146 0.61 -15.08 20.49
N SER A 147 0.32 -14.75 19.23
CA SER A 147 1.28 -14.10 18.33
C SER A 147 0.64 -13.06 17.42
N SER A 148 1.40 -12.00 17.15
CA SER A 148 1.07 -10.94 16.20
C SER A 148 2.29 -10.69 15.35
N GLU A 149 2.16 -10.81 14.03
CA GLU A 149 3.29 -10.65 13.12
C GLU A 149 2.85 -9.99 11.81
N VAL A 150 3.80 -9.38 11.11
CA VAL A 150 3.63 -9.03 9.70
C VAL A 150 4.06 -10.22 8.87
N LEU A 151 3.22 -10.61 7.90
CA LEU A 151 3.51 -11.60 6.89
C LEU A 151 3.66 -10.92 5.52
N ILE A 152 4.81 -11.15 4.88
CA ILE A 152 5.04 -10.81 3.48
C ILE A 152 5.35 -12.09 2.71
N ARG A 153 4.58 -12.35 1.65
CA ARG A 153 4.83 -13.46 0.72
C ARG A 153 5.03 -12.93 -0.68
N PHE A 154 6.19 -13.20 -1.24
CA PHE A 154 6.59 -12.73 -2.57
C PHE A 154 7.19 -13.88 -3.37
N ASP A 155 6.54 -14.22 -4.49
CA ASP A 155 7.00 -15.19 -5.47
C ASP A 155 7.77 -14.46 -6.57
N ALA A 156 9.08 -14.35 -6.39
CA ALA A 156 9.95 -13.61 -7.28
C ALA A 156 10.34 -14.44 -8.51
N ARG A 157 10.49 -13.75 -9.64
CA ARG A 157 11.08 -14.28 -10.87
C ARG A 157 12.09 -13.31 -11.43
N LEU A 158 13.22 -13.85 -11.88
CA LEU A 158 14.27 -13.12 -12.56
C LEU A 158 14.25 -13.51 -14.04
N VAL A 159 14.09 -12.54 -14.94
CA VAL A 159 13.86 -12.77 -16.36
C VAL A 159 14.91 -12.05 -17.17
N ARG A 160 15.55 -12.75 -18.12
CA ARG A 160 16.40 -12.12 -19.13
C ARG A 160 15.51 -11.48 -20.18
N ILE A 161 15.66 -10.18 -20.41
CA ILE A 161 14.75 -9.44 -21.29
C ILE A 161 14.95 -9.80 -22.76
N SER A 162 16.20 -10.06 -23.18
CA SER A 162 16.56 -10.28 -24.60
C SER A 162 15.85 -11.47 -25.24
N ASP A 163 15.62 -12.56 -24.50
CA ASP A 163 14.98 -13.80 -24.96
C ASP A 163 13.74 -14.19 -24.14
N ARG A 164 13.32 -13.33 -23.19
CA ARG A 164 12.24 -13.57 -22.22
C ARG A 164 12.41 -14.85 -21.40
N ARG A 165 13.64 -15.34 -21.23
CA ARG A 165 13.90 -16.56 -20.46
C ARG A 165 13.88 -16.28 -18.97
N ILE A 166 13.11 -17.08 -18.23
CA ILE A 166 13.20 -17.12 -16.77
C ILE A 166 14.57 -17.69 -16.39
N ILE A 167 15.36 -16.89 -15.68
CA ILE A 167 16.68 -17.24 -15.16
C ILE A 167 16.52 -18.04 -13.87
N ALA A 168 15.69 -17.54 -12.95
CA ALA A 168 15.44 -18.15 -11.66
C ALA A 168 14.07 -17.73 -11.09
N THR A 169 13.53 -18.56 -10.20
CA THR A 169 12.32 -18.27 -9.41
C THR A 169 12.58 -18.57 -7.94
N ARG A 170 11.99 -17.79 -7.02
CA ARG A 170 12.10 -18.05 -5.59
C ARG A 170 10.89 -17.55 -4.81
N HIS A 171 10.43 -18.37 -3.87
CA HIS A 171 9.44 -18.00 -2.87
C HIS A 171 10.11 -17.37 -1.65
N PHE A 172 9.60 -16.21 -1.22
CA PHE A 172 9.98 -15.56 0.04
C PHE A 172 8.76 -15.51 0.97
N ASP A 173 8.88 -16.07 2.18
CA ASP A 173 7.90 -15.97 3.28
C ASP A 173 8.61 -15.28 4.45
N ILE A 174 8.31 -14.00 4.65
CA ILE A 174 8.91 -13.17 5.70
C ILE A 174 7.88 -12.96 6.80
N ARG A 175 8.27 -13.30 8.03
CA ARG A 175 7.50 -13.10 9.25
C ARG A 175 8.26 -12.22 10.22
N GLN A 176 7.62 -11.15 10.67
CA GLN A 176 8.22 -10.19 11.58
C GLN A 176 7.26 -9.93 12.75
N PRO A 177 7.64 -10.27 13.99
CA PRO A 177 6.82 -9.99 15.16
C PRO A 177 6.44 -8.51 15.29
N ILE A 178 5.19 -8.25 15.65
CA ILE A 178 4.65 -6.94 16.03
C ILE A 178 4.78 -6.83 17.55
N LYS A 179 5.51 -5.82 18.03
CA LYS A 179 5.89 -5.70 19.45
C LYS A 179 4.77 -5.20 20.38
N GLY A 180 3.68 -4.71 19.82
CA GLY A 180 2.53 -4.27 20.59
C GLY A 180 1.29 -4.05 19.71
N ALA A 181 0.34 -3.30 20.23
CA ALA A 181 -0.98 -3.10 19.60
C ALA A 181 -1.13 -1.74 18.92
N GLN A 182 -0.16 -0.83 19.10
CA GLN A 182 -0.25 0.51 18.53
C GLN A 182 0.11 0.48 17.05
N MET A 183 -0.54 1.36 16.27
CA MET A 183 -0.37 1.37 14.82
C MET A 183 1.08 1.67 14.38
N ASN A 184 1.82 2.49 15.14
CA ASN A 184 3.25 2.71 14.89
C ASN A 184 4.06 1.41 15.01
N GLU A 185 3.78 0.56 16.00
CA GLU A 185 4.47 -0.72 16.19
C GLU A 185 4.17 -1.70 15.04
N VAL A 186 2.95 -1.67 14.51
CA VAL A 186 2.56 -2.41 13.30
C VAL A 186 3.36 -1.91 12.10
N VAL A 187 3.40 -0.60 11.88
CA VAL A 187 4.11 0.05 10.77
C VAL A 187 5.62 -0.22 10.84
N ASP A 188 6.21 -0.19 12.03
CA ASP A 188 7.62 -0.53 12.25
C ASP A 188 7.91 -2.00 11.90
N ALA A 189 7.02 -2.92 12.27
CA ALA A 189 7.13 -4.33 11.89
C ALA A 189 7.05 -4.53 10.37
N PHE A 190 6.17 -3.79 9.67
CA PHE A 190 6.13 -3.79 8.21
C PHE A 190 7.43 -3.27 7.60
N GLY A 191 8.00 -2.21 8.16
CA GLY A 191 9.30 -1.70 7.77
C GLY A 191 10.38 -2.78 7.88
N LEU A 192 10.52 -3.39 9.06
CA LEU A 192 11.49 -4.45 9.32
C LEU A 192 11.33 -5.66 8.39
N ALA A 193 10.10 -6.15 8.20
CA ALA A 193 9.81 -7.24 7.28
C ALA A 193 10.20 -6.89 5.83
N SER A 194 9.90 -5.65 5.40
CA SER A 194 10.22 -5.18 4.06
C SER A 194 11.73 -4.99 3.85
N ASN A 195 12.47 -4.58 4.88
CA ASN A 195 13.93 -4.54 4.86
C ASN A 195 14.51 -5.95 4.66
N GLN A 196 14.01 -6.92 5.43
CA GLN A 196 14.46 -8.30 5.35
C GLN A 196 14.16 -8.91 3.98
N LEU A 197 12.95 -8.69 3.45
CA LEU A 197 12.62 -9.11 2.09
C LEU A 197 13.61 -8.54 1.08
N ALA A 198 13.83 -7.22 1.12
CA ALA A 198 14.67 -6.55 0.13
C ALA A 198 16.11 -7.04 0.16
N SER A 199 16.69 -7.24 1.34
CA SER A 199 18.03 -7.80 1.49
C SER A 199 18.13 -9.24 0.95
N GLN A 200 17.12 -10.08 1.22
CA GLN A 200 17.11 -11.45 0.71
C GLN A 200 16.95 -11.51 -0.82
N VAL A 201 16.09 -10.65 -1.39
CA VAL A 201 15.89 -10.54 -2.84
C VAL A 201 17.15 -10.01 -3.52
N LEU A 202 17.81 -8.98 -2.97
CA LEU A 202 19.08 -8.45 -3.47
C LEU A 202 20.14 -9.54 -3.58
N ASN A 203 20.38 -10.27 -2.49
CA ASN A 203 21.40 -11.32 -2.46
C ASN A 203 21.05 -12.46 -3.42
N TRP A 204 19.78 -12.83 -3.51
CA TRP A 204 19.32 -13.86 -4.46
C TRP A 204 19.51 -13.43 -5.92
N THR A 205 19.17 -12.18 -6.26
CA THR A 205 19.35 -11.62 -7.61
C THR A 205 20.82 -11.65 -8.01
N LEU A 206 21.73 -11.18 -7.15
CA LEU A 206 23.16 -11.20 -7.43
C LEU A 206 23.73 -12.62 -7.61
N GLN A 207 23.15 -13.63 -6.96
CA GLN A 207 23.57 -15.02 -7.10
C GLN A 207 23.15 -15.68 -8.42
N HIS A 208 22.04 -15.23 -9.01
CA HIS A 208 21.43 -15.92 -10.17
C HIS A 208 21.49 -15.11 -11.46
N SER A 209 21.73 -13.80 -11.39
CA SER A 209 21.89 -12.96 -12.58
C SER A 209 23.07 -13.41 -13.45
N PRO A 210 23.04 -13.06 -14.75
CA PRO A 210 24.16 -13.32 -15.65
C PRO A 210 25.46 -12.71 -15.09
N GLN A 211 26.59 -13.37 -15.32
CA GLN A 211 27.91 -12.73 -15.17
C GLN A 211 28.24 -11.87 -16.38
#